data_AF-A0A659PKU6-F1
#
_entry.id   AF-A0A659PKU6-F1
#
_cell.length_a   1.000
_cell.length_b   1.000
_cell.length_c   1.000
_cell.angle_alpha   90.00
_cell.angle_beta   90.00
_cell.angle_gamma   90.00
#
_symmetry.space_group_name_H-M   'P 1'
#
loop_
_entity.id
_entity.type
_entity.pdbx_description
1 polymer ?
#
loop_
_entity_poly.entity_id
_entity_poly.type
_entity_poly.pdbx_seq_one_letter_code
_entity_poly.pdbx_strand_id
1 'polypeptide(L)'
;PRPLGPSPPRLPRQSTRERRAQNQRYEGPLNPADEMAKYRLVPVKRLIAKLGLSPWYQEAPLVEEEPSVEKVTLQLRQHIGAGAVANVAVGERVTRGQCVADVPPGALGAPIHASIDGVVSAISEQAITVVRG
;
A
#
# COMPACT_ATOMS: atom_id res chain seq x y z
N PRO A 1 -8.30 -14.33 -29.93
CA PRO A 1 -8.33 -14.13 -28.46
C PRO A 1 -6.92 -13.95 -27.91
N ARG A 2 -6.50 -12.71 -27.66
CA ARG A 2 -5.24 -12.41 -26.98
C ARG A 2 -5.33 -12.99 -25.56
N PRO A 3 -4.33 -13.74 -25.05
CA PRO A 3 -4.35 -14.08 -23.64
C PRO A 3 -4.36 -12.77 -22.87
N LEU A 4 -5.30 -12.61 -21.93
CA LEU A 4 -5.28 -11.51 -20.98
C LEU A 4 -4.00 -11.64 -20.17
N GLY A 5 -2.91 -11.06 -20.67
CA GLY A 5 -1.75 -10.74 -19.86
C GLY A 5 -2.20 -9.82 -18.73
N PRO A 6 -1.61 -9.94 -17.52
CA PRO A 6 -2.04 -9.17 -16.37
C PRO A 6 -2.07 -7.68 -16.70
N SER A 7 -3.15 -7.02 -16.29
CA SER A 7 -3.45 -5.63 -16.64
C SER A 7 -2.26 -4.68 -16.36
N PRO A 8 -2.05 -3.64 -17.19
CA PRO A 8 -0.87 -2.77 -17.15
C PRO A 8 -0.53 -2.11 -15.79
N PRO A 9 -1.45 -1.83 -14.85
CA PRO A 9 -1.05 -1.16 -13.62
C PRO A 9 -0.49 -2.09 -12.53
N ARG A 10 -0.42 -3.42 -12.73
CA ARG A 10 0.09 -4.38 -11.72
C ARG A 10 1.53 -4.85 -11.93
N LEU A 11 2.28 -4.28 -12.88
CA LEU A 11 3.72 -4.56 -12.99
C LEU A 11 4.53 -3.42 -12.36
N PRO A 12 5.48 -3.73 -11.46
CA PRO A 12 6.46 -2.76 -11.00
C PRO A 12 7.18 -2.12 -12.19
N ARG A 13 7.37 -0.79 -12.17
CA ARG A 13 8.10 -0.07 -13.23
C ARG A 13 9.52 -0.61 -13.44
N GLN A 14 10.11 -1.20 -12.40
CA GLN A 14 11.44 -1.81 -12.41
C GLN A 14 11.50 -3.07 -13.30
N SER A 15 10.54 -4.00 -13.17
CA SER A 15 10.50 -5.21 -14.01
C SER A 15 10.24 -4.88 -15.49
N THR A 16 9.57 -3.75 -15.76
CA THR A 16 9.36 -3.24 -17.12
C THR A 16 10.63 -2.65 -17.72
N ARG A 17 11.49 -2.01 -16.91
CA ARG A 17 12.81 -1.53 -17.35
C ARG A 17 13.75 -2.69 -17.67
N GLU A 18 13.79 -3.71 -16.82
CA GLU A 18 14.62 -4.91 -17.00
C GLU A 18 14.23 -5.70 -18.25
N ARG A 19 12.93 -5.93 -18.48
CA ARG A 19 12.44 -6.60 -19.69
C ARG A 19 12.73 -5.82 -20.98
N ARG A 20 12.75 -4.48 -20.92
CA ARG A 20 13.19 -3.64 -22.06
C ARG A 20 14.70 -3.74 -22.27
N ALA A 21 15.49 -3.76 -21.20
CA ALA A 21 16.94 -3.95 -21.27
C ALA A 21 17.31 -5.32 -21.85
N GLN A 22 16.53 -6.36 -21.53
CA GLN A 22 16.68 -7.72 -22.08
C GLN A 22 16.10 -7.89 -23.50
N ASN A 23 15.52 -6.84 -24.09
CA ASN A 23 14.89 -6.82 -25.43
C ASN A 23 14.01 -8.06 -25.71
N GLN A 24 13.31 -8.55 -24.69
CA GLN A 24 12.53 -9.78 -24.79
C GLN A 24 11.24 -9.48 -25.55
N ARG A 25 11.22 -9.78 -26.86
CA ARG A 25 10.07 -9.54 -27.74
C ARG A 25 9.14 -10.74 -27.73
N TYR A 26 7.85 -10.47 -27.95
CA TYR A 26 6.86 -11.50 -28.15
C TYR A 26 7.01 -12.10 -29.56
N GLU A 27 7.17 -13.42 -29.66
CA GLU A 27 7.39 -14.16 -30.92
C GLU A 27 6.17 -14.98 -31.39
N GLY A 28 5.00 -14.81 -30.75
CA GLY A 28 3.79 -15.55 -31.13
C GLY A 28 2.96 -14.88 -32.23
N PRO A 29 2.00 -15.60 -32.84
CA PRO A 29 1.11 -15.03 -33.85
C PRO A 29 0.20 -13.97 -33.23
N LEU A 30 0.23 -12.76 -33.81
CA LEU A 30 -0.67 -11.68 -33.43
C LEU A 30 -2.07 -11.96 -34.00
N ASN A 31 -3.04 -12.20 -33.11
CA ASN A 31 -4.44 -12.21 -33.52
C ASN A 31 -4.85 -10.82 -34.05
N PRO A 32 -5.72 -10.74 -35.07
CA PRO A 32 -6.27 -9.46 -35.53
C PRO A 32 -6.97 -8.75 -34.36
N ALA A 33 -6.85 -7.43 -34.34
CA ALA A 33 -7.52 -6.60 -33.34
C ALA A 33 -9.04 -6.76 -33.47
N ASP A 34 -9.74 -6.95 -32.36
CA ASP A 34 -11.20 -6.98 -32.34
C ASP A 34 -11.73 -5.57 -32.69
N GLU A 35 -12.40 -5.46 -33.85
CA GLU A 35 -13.04 -4.24 -34.35
C GLU A 35 -13.95 -3.58 -33.29
N MET A 36 -14.64 -4.42 -32.51
CA MET A 36 -15.61 -3.99 -31.51
C MET A 36 -14.95 -3.41 -30.25
N ALA A 37 -13.65 -3.64 -30.05
CA ALA A 37 -12.91 -3.09 -28.90
C ALA A 37 -12.90 -1.56 -28.88
N LYS A 38 -12.94 -0.91 -30.05
CA LYS A 38 -13.00 0.57 -30.16
C LYS A 38 -14.28 1.16 -29.55
N TYR A 39 -15.38 0.40 -29.59
CA TYR A 39 -16.71 0.88 -29.18
C TYR A 39 -17.10 0.48 -27.75
N ARG A 40 -16.38 -0.47 -27.13
CA ARG A 40 -16.62 -0.90 -25.74
C ARG A 40 -15.88 -0.07 -24.69
N LEU A 41 -14.98 0.82 -25.11
CA LEU A 41 -14.20 1.64 -24.19
C LEU A 41 -15.01 2.86 -23.74
N VAL A 42 -15.14 3.03 -22.43
CA VAL A 42 -15.62 4.30 -21.87
C VAL A 42 -14.47 5.31 -21.96
N PRO A 43 -14.68 6.50 -22.55
CA PRO A 43 -13.67 7.54 -22.58
C PRO A 43 -13.18 7.85 -21.15
N VAL A 44 -11.86 7.86 -20.94
CA VAL A 44 -11.26 8.07 -19.61
C VAL A 44 -11.77 9.36 -18.95
N LYS A 45 -11.98 10.42 -19.73
CA LYS A 45 -12.60 11.68 -19.25
C LYS A 45 -14.00 11.48 -18.67
N ARG A 46 -14.84 10.65 -19.30
CA ARG A 46 -16.19 10.30 -18.79
C ARG A 46 -16.10 9.46 -17.52
N LEU A 47 -15.12 8.56 -17.44
CA LEU A 47 -14.87 7.77 -16.24
C LEU A 47 -14.44 8.64 -15.05
N ILE A 48 -13.51 9.57 -15.26
CA ILE A 48 -13.05 10.53 -14.24
C ILE A 48 -14.22 11.36 -13.71
N ALA A 49 -15.04 11.91 -14.62
CA ALA A 49 -16.22 12.68 -14.24
C ALA A 49 -17.23 11.85 -13.45
N LYS A 50 -17.48 10.60 -13.86
CA LYS A 50 -18.41 9.69 -13.18
C LYS A 50 -17.94 9.30 -11.77
N LEU A 51 -16.63 9.15 -11.58
CA LEU A 51 -16.03 8.84 -10.28
C LEU A 51 -15.82 10.09 -9.40
N GLY A 52 -16.15 11.29 -9.90
CA GLY A 52 -15.93 12.55 -9.19
C GLY A 52 -14.45 12.92 -9.03
N LEU A 53 -13.55 12.31 -9.81
CA LEU A 53 -12.11 12.45 -9.62
C LEU A 53 -11.51 13.71 -10.27
N SER A 54 -12.33 14.55 -10.90
CA SER A 54 -11.89 15.74 -11.64
C SER A 54 -10.96 16.67 -10.83
N PRO A 55 -11.21 16.96 -9.53
CA PRO A 55 -10.30 17.78 -8.72
C PRO A 55 -8.92 17.17 -8.49
N TRP A 56 -8.81 15.84 -8.60
CA TRP A 56 -7.56 15.09 -8.38
C TRP A 56 -6.88 14.70 -9.69
N TYR A 57 -7.47 15.04 -10.85
CA TYR A 57 -6.90 14.76 -12.17
C TYR A 57 -5.85 15.82 -12.55
N GLN A 58 -4.80 15.86 -11.75
CA GLN A 58 -3.66 16.76 -11.90
C GLN A 58 -2.35 15.96 -11.79
N GLU A 59 -1.24 16.55 -12.19
CA GLU A 59 0.06 15.92 -12.00
C GLU A 59 0.34 15.75 -10.49
N ALA A 60 0.63 14.53 -10.06
CA ALA A 60 1.01 14.18 -8.70
C ALA A 60 2.49 13.75 -8.69
N PRO A 61 3.44 14.71 -8.69
CA PRO A 61 4.85 14.39 -8.60
C PRO A 61 5.14 13.66 -7.28
N LEU A 62 6.05 12.70 -7.32
CA LEU A 62 6.53 12.03 -6.11
C LEU A 62 7.43 13.02 -5.36
N VAL A 63 7.01 13.43 -4.17
CA VAL A 63 7.78 14.30 -3.26
C VAL A 63 8.31 13.41 -2.13
N GLU A 64 9.56 13.62 -1.71
CA GLU A 64 10.18 12.86 -0.60
C GLU A 64 9.84 13.43 0.79
N GLU A 65 8.96 14.43 0.88
CA GLU A 65 8.51 14.96 2.16
C GLU A 65 7.72 13.90 2.94
N GLU A 66 8.24 13.51 4.09
CA GLU A 66 7.48 12.73 5.07
C GLU A 66 6.59 13.67 5.91
N PRO A 67 5.32 13.32 6.15
CA PRO A 67 4.44 14.12 6.99
C PRO A 67 4.98 14.21 8.42
N SER A 68 5.09 15.44 8.95
CA SER A 68 5.44 15.65 10.36
C SER A 68 4.23 15.37 11.25
N VAL A 69 4.23 14.21 11.89
CA VAL A 69 3.19 13.81 12.86
C VAL A 69 3.79 13.78 14.26
N GLU A 70 3.15 14.49 15.20
CA GLU A 70 3.58 14.56 16.61
C GLU A 70 3.12 13.35 17.42
N LYS A 71 2.02 12.72 17.02
CA LYS A 71 1.41 11.61 17.74
C LYS A 71 0.77 10.63 16.76
N VAL A 72 0.99 9.35 17.00
CA VAL A 72 0.36 8.25 16.26
C VAL A 72 -0.33 7.29 17.20
N THR A 73 -1.43 6.72 16.73
CA THR A 73 -2.18 5.68 17.44
C THR A 73 -2.21 4.43 16.58
N LEU A 74 -1.54 3.39 17.07
CA LEU A 74 -1.39 2.09 16.42
C LEU A 74 -2.47 1.16 16.96
N GLN A 75 -3.47 0.84 16.13
CA GLN A 75 -4.57 -0.04 16.52
C GLN A 75 -4.08 -1.49 16.61
N LEU A 76 -4.43 -2.22 17.66
CA LEU A 76 -4.03 -3.63 17.86
C LEU A 76 -4.83 -4.60 16.98
N ARG A 77 -5.98 -4.17 16.43
CA ARG A 77 -6.79 -4.88 15.43
C ARG A 77 -6.84 -4.12 14.09
N GLN A 78 -5.77 -4.22 13.30
CA GLN A 78 -5.72 -3.66 11.93
C GLN A 78 -5.96 -4.69 10.83
N HIS A 79 -5.76 -5.98 11.13
CA HIS A 79 -5.90 -7.09 10.19
C HIS A 79 -7.00 -8.05 10.63
N ILE A 80 -7.35 -8.99 9.75
CA ILE A 80 -8.43 -9.98 9.96
C ILE A 80 -8.09 -11.00 11.07
N GLY A 81 -6.81 -11.31 11.26
CA GLY A 81 -6.34 -12.26 12.28
C GLY A 81 -6.52 -11.77 13.74
N ALA A 82 -6.12 -12.61 14.69
CA ALA A 82 -6.16 -12.31 16.13
C ALA A 82 -5.36 -11.04 16.45
N GLY A 83 -5.94 -10.15 17.26
CA GLY A 83 -5.31 -8.87 17.60
C GLY A 83 -3.92 -9.04 18.23
N ALA A 84 -3.01 -8.13 17.89
CA ALA A 84 -1.68 -8.12 18.46
C ALA A 84 -1.72 -7.71 19.94
N VAL A 85 -0.82 -8.28 20.75
CA VAL A 85 -0.64 -7.97 22.15
C VAL A 85 0.59 -7.10 22.29
N ALA A 86 0.45 -5.97 22.97
CA ALA A 86 1.56 -5.05 23.21
C ALA A 86 2.73 -5.76 23.91
N ASN A 87 3.94 -5.55 23.40
CA ASN A 87 5.18 -6.10 23.99
C ASN A 87 6.07 -5.00 24.60
N VAL A 88 5.60 -3.75 24.62
CA VAL A 88 6.25 -2.56 25.19
C VAL A 88 5.48 -2.03 26.40
N ALA A 89 6.11 -1.15 27.19
CA ALA A 89 5.49 -0.48 28.33
C ALA A 89 5.25 1.02 28.09
N VAL A 90 4.32 1.62 28.86
CA VAL A 90 4.15 3.08 28.87
C VAL A 90 5.42 3.74 29.41
N GLY A 91 5.90 4.78 28.73
CA GLY A 91 7.16 5.47 29.01
C GLY A 91 8.36 4.90 28.25
N GLU A 92 8.20 3.78 27.54
CA GLU A 92 9.28 3.17 26.78
C GLU A 92 9.60 3.98 25.51
N ARG A 93 10.91 4.15 25.24
CA ARG A 93 11.39 4.76 23.99
C ARG A 93 11.42 3.70 22.90
N VAL A 94 10.92 4.10 21.74
CA VAL A 94 10.56 3.22 20.64
C VAL A 94 11.10 3.82 19.35
N THR A 95 11.68 3.00 18.46
CA THR A 95 12.19 3.46 17.16
C THR A 95 11.28 3.04 16.02
N ARG A 96 11.25 3.83 14.93
CA ARG A 96 10.50 3.50 13.73
C ARG A 96 10.93 2.13 13.22
N GLY A 97 9.95 1.25 13.00
CA GLY A 97 10.18 -0.13 12.58
C GLY A 97 10.43 -1.11 13.73
N GLN A 98 10.48 -0.67 14.99
CA GLN A 98 10.51 -1.57 16.15
C GLN A 98 9.16 -2.28 16.30
N CYS A 99 9.18 -3.58 16.60
CA CYS A 99 7.96 -4.35 16.92
C CYS A 99 7.44 -3.93 18.30
N VAL A 100 6.24 -3.35 18.35
CA VAL A 100 5.57 -2.83 19.57
C VAL A 100 4.36 -3.66 20.01
N ALA A 101 3.89 -4.57 19.15
CA ALA A 101 2.92 -5.58 19.52
C ALA A 101 3.09 -6.82 18.64
N ASP A 102 2.96 -8.00 19.23
CA ASP A 102 3.13 -9.27 18.54
C ASP A 102 1.88 -10.16 18.62
N VAL A 103 1.79 -11.14 17.75
CA VAL A 103 0.65 -12.05 17.65
C VAL A 103 0.69 -13.05 18.82
N PRO A 104 -0.47 -13.36 19.46
CA PRO A 104 -0.54 -14.43 20.45
C PRO A 104 0.00 -15.76 19.90
N PRO A 105 0.71 -16.56 20.72
CA PRO A 105 1.26 -17.83 20.28
C PRO A 105 0.15 -18.77 19.79
N GLY A 106 0.36 -19.38 18.62
CA GLY A 106 -0.60 -20.30 18.01
C GLY A 106 -1.78 -19.61 17.29
N ALA A 107 -1.82 -18.27 17.25
CA ALA A 107 -2.83 -17.54 16.51
C ALA A 107 -2.30 -17.05 15.16
N LEU A 108 -3.21 -16.87 14.19
CA LEU A 108 -2.92 -16.21 12.92
C LEU A 108 -3.15 -14.69 13.08
N GLY A 109 -2.13 -13.87 12.79
CA GLY A 109 -2.19 -12.42 12.89
C GLY A 109 -0.97 -11.78 12.23
N ALA A 110 -0.76 -10.48 12.44
CA ALA A 110 0.47 -9.80 12.04
C ALA A 110 1.02 -8.90 13.17
N PRO A 111 2.35 -8.86 13.36
CA PRO A 111 2.98 -7.96 14.32
C PRO A 111 2.83 -6.49 13.89
N ILE A 112 2.79 -5.61 14.88
CA ILE A 112 2.63 -4.17 14.71
C ILE A 112 3.92 -3.49 15.06
N HIS A 113 4.35 -2.58 14.20
CA HIS A 113 5.60 -1.86 14.35
C HIS A 113 5.35 -0.36 14.55
N ALA A 114 6.25 0.30 15.28
CA ALA A 114 6.21 1.73 15.48
C ALA A 114 6.37 2.47 14.14
N SER A 115 5.45 3.40 13.86
CA SER A 115 5.48 4.21 12.63
C SER A 115 6.40 5.43 12.73
N ILE A 116 6.76 5.83 13.94
CA ILE A 116 7.66 6.96 14.24
C ILE A 116 8.60 6.59 15.38
N ASP A 117 9.73 7.29 15.45
CA ASP A 117 10.56 7.35 16.65
C ASP A 117 9.84 8.16 17.72
N GLY A 118 9.91 7.71 18.97
CA GLY A 118 9.30 8.44 20.08
C GLY A 118 9.17 7.64 21.36
N VAL A 119 8.18 8.00 22.17
CA VAL A 119 7.89 7.40 23.47
C VAL A 119 6.45 6.92 23.52
N VAL A 120 6.24 5.73 24.08
CA VAL A 120 4.90 5.17 24.30
C VAL A 120 4.20 5.97 25.40
N SER A 121 3.19 6.74 25.02
CA SER A 121 2.42 7.60 25.94
C SER A 121 1.24 6.88 26.61
N ALA A 122 0.65 5.89 25.92
CA ALA A 122 -0.50 5.14 26.44
C ALA A 122 -0.60 3.78 25.75
N ILE A 123 -1.05 2.78 26.50
CA ILE A 123 -1.41 1.45 25.99
C ILE A 123 -2.82 1.14 26.49
N SER A 124 -3.71 0.75 25.59
CA SER A 124 -5.05 0.23 25.91
C SER A 124 -5.23 -1.15 25.27
N GLU A 125 -6.35 -1.81 25.57
CA GLU A 125 -6.73 -3.08 24.92
C GLU A 125 -6.91 -2.95 23.39
N GLN A 126 -7.12 -1.72 22.91
CA GLN A 126 -7.43 -1.47 21.50
C GLN A 126 -6.26 -0.87 20.73
N ALA A 127 -5.38 -0.12 21.39
CA ALA A 127 -4.34 0.64 20.69
C ALA A 127 -3.13 1.00 21.56
N ILE A 128 -2.02 1.28 20.90
CA ILE A 128 -0.79 1.86 21.46
C ILE A 128 -0.65 3.28 20.93
N THR A 129 -0.38 4.25 21.78
CA THR A 129 -0.14 5.65 21.38
C THR A 129 1.32 6.03 21.56
N VAL A 130 1.97 6.43 20.48
CA VAL A 130 3.36 6.90 20.46
C VAL A 130 3.38 8.40 20.20
N VAL A 131 4.14 9.14 21.01
CA VAL A 131 4.38 10.58 20.85
C VAL A 131 5.83 10.77 20.42
N ARG A 132 6.04 11.62 19.41
CA ARG A 132 7.37 11.95 18.87
C ARG A 132 8.26 12.54 19.97
N GLY A 133 9.51 12.11 20.05
CA GLY A 133 10.50 12.63 21.01
C GLY A 133 11.81 11.87 21.01
#